data_AF-A0A2S4KQD5-F1
#
_entry.id   AF-A0A2S4KQD5-F1
#
_cell.length_a   1.000
_cell.length_b   1.000
_cell.length_c   1.000
_cell.angle_alpha   90.00
_cell.angle_beta   90.00
_cell.angle_gamma   90.00
#
_symmetry.space_group_name_H-M   'P 1'
#
loop_
_entity.id
_entity.type
_entity.pdbx_description
1 polymer ?
#
loop_
_entity_poly.entity_id
_entity_poly.type
_entity_poly.pdbx_seq_one_letter_code
_entity_poly.pdbx_strand_id
1 'polypeptide(L)'
;AAPAAPAELFALLAKYRVSRAAARPLVEELCADPERCLRFRMDFALRVDEPPGHRACVSGATMGLSYFVGGLIPMLPYFVLPRVRDALLLSVAVTVVILLAFGYAKNYVAVRNHRAGVWGALQTLVIGVLAAGTSYVIVKALDTGSS
;
A
#
# COMPACT_ATOMS: atom_id res chain seq x y z
N ALA A 1 4.79 22.50 -2.20
CA ALA A 1 5.44 21.48 -1.34
C ALA A 1 6.82 22.00 -0.95
N ALA A 2 7.16 21.99 0.33
CA ALA A 2 8.30 22.73 0.88
C ALA A 2 9.64 22.32 0.24
N PRO A 3 10.55 23.26 -0.07
CA PRO A 3 11.89 22.94 -0.52
C PRO A 3 12.66 22.32 0.65
N ALA A 4 12.64 20.99 0.76
CA ALA A 4 13.45 20.28 1.74
C ALA A 4 14.93 20.61 1.48
N ALA A 5 15.51 21.26 2.47
CA ALA A 5 16.73 22.06 2.40
C ALA A 5 18.00 21.21 2.14
N PRO A 6 19.10 21.83 1.67
CA PRO A 6 20.43 21.20 1.50
C PRO A 6 20.93 20.40 2.72
N ALA A 7 20.34 20.59 3.91
CA ALA A 7 20.56 19.79 5.10
C ALA A 7 20.38 18.26 4.90
N GLU A 8 19.42 17.81 4.08
CA GLU A 8 19.23 16.38 3.81
C GLU A 8 20.42 15.77 3.06
N LEU A 9 20.98 16.52 2.10
CA LEU A 9 22.12 16.08 1.30
C LEU A 9 23.38 15.95 2.16
N PHE A 10 23.59 16.90 3.08
CA PHE A 10 24.66 16.82 4.07
C PHE A 10 24.50 15.61 5.00
N ALA A 11 23.29 15.33 5.47
CA ALA A 11 23.01 14.17 6.32
C ALA A 11 23.25 12.84 5.58
N LEU A 12 22.91 12.79 4.30
CA LEU A 12 23.18 11.62 3.46
C LEU A 12 24.68 11.40 3.24
N LEU A 13 25.42 12.45 2.86
CA LEU A 13 26.87 12.38 2.64
C LEU A 13 27.62 12.04 3.94
N ALA A 14 27.10 12.47 5.10
CA ALA A 14 27.64 12.08 6.41
C ALA A 14 27.56 10.56 6.66
N LYS A 15 26.55 9.84 6.13
CA LYS A 15 26.49 8.36 6.20
C LYS A 15 27.68 7.70 5.50
N TYR A 16 28.23 8.36 4.48
CA TYR A 16 29.43 7.95 3.75
C TYR A 16 30.73 8.51 4.34
N ARG A 17 30.69 9.03 5.57
CA ARG A 17 31.84 9.64 6.27
C ARG A 17 32.42 10.88 5.57
N VAL A 18 31.64 11.53 4.70
CA VAL A 18 32.05 12.81 4.10
C VAL A 18 31.80 13.93 5.09
N SER A 19 32.84 14.71 5.39
CA SER A 19 32.73 15.84 6.31
C SER A 19 31.90 16.98 5.70
N ARG A 20 31.20 17.75 6.54
CA ARG A 20 30.37 18.87 6.08
C ARG A 20 31.18 19.94 5.35
N ALA A 21 32.42 20.15 5.77
CA ALA A 21 33.33 21.10 5.13
C ALA A 21 33.70 20.67 3.70
N ALA A 22 33.89 19.37 3.46
CA ALA A 22 34.18 18.83 2.12
C ALA A 22 32.92 18.77 1.23
N ALA A 23 31.76 18.50 1.81
CA ALA A 23 30.49 18.43 1.08
C ALA A 23 29.92 19.81 0.71
N ARG A 24 30.27 20.87 1.44
CA ARG A 24 29.68 22.21 1.27
C ARG A 24 29.78 22.76 -0.15
N PRO A 25 30.98 22.85 -0.78
CA PRO A 25 31.08 23.39 -2.14
C PRO A 25 30.33 22.53 -3.16
N LEU A 26 30.30 21.21 -2.96
CA LEU A 26 29.57 20.29 -3.83
C LEU A 26 28.05 20.50 -3.75
N VAL A 27 27.50 20.62 -2.53
CA VAL A 27 26.07 20.81 -2.31
C VAL A 27 25.62 22.18 -2.80
N GLU A 28 26.42 23.22 -2.58
CA GLU A 28 26.13 24.58 -3.03
C GLU A 28 26.09 24.67 -4.57
N GLU A 29 27.06 24.05 -5.25
CA GLU A 29 27.10 24.03 -6.72
C GLU A 29 25.97 23.16 -7.32
N LEU A 30 25.73 21.97 -6.76
CA LEU A 30 24.64 21.08 -7.19
C LEU A 30 23.27 21.70 -7.01
N CYS A 31 23.09 22.52 -5.96
CA CYS A 31 21.83 23.17 -5.63
C CYS A 31 21.75 24.64 -6.02
N ALA A 32 22.71 25.15 -6.79
CA ALA A 32 22.59 26.43 -7.49
C ALA A 32 21.44 26.39 -8.53
N ASP A 33 21.18 25.21 -9.10
CA ASP A 33 20.07 24.95 -10.03
C ASP A 33 19.03 24.04 -9.33
N PRO A 34 17.79 24.51 -9.11
CA PRO A 34 16.74 23.74 -8.43
C PRO A 34 16.41 22.40 -9.10
N GLU A 35 16.42 22.34 -10.44
CA GLU A 35 16.14 21.11 -11.21
C GLU A 35 17.26 20.08 -11.02
N ARG A 36 18.51 20.56 -11.03
CA ARG A 36 19.71 19.72 -10.87
C ARG A 36 19.83 19.16 -9.46
N CYS A 37 19.51 19.98 -8.46
CA CYS A 37 19.40 19.57 -7.06
C CYS A 37 18.33 18.48 -6.88
N LEU A 38 17.17 18.65 -7.51
CA LEU A 38 16.06 17.71 -7.43
C LEU A 38 16.42 16.35 -8.05
N ARG A 39 16.98 16.34 -9.27
CA ARG A 39 17.45 15.11 -9.93
C ARG A 39 18.49 14.37 -9.10
N PHE A 40 19.52 15.07 -8.63
CA PHE A 40 20.56 14.46 -7.78
C PHE A 40 19.97 13.85 -6.49
N ARG A 41 18.96 14.50 -5.89
CA ARG A 41 18.26 13.95 -4.72
C ARG A 41 17.42 12.71 -5.07
N MET A 42 16.73 12.70 -6.21
CA MET A 42 15.95 11.53 -6.63
C MET A 42 16.86 10.32 -6.88
N ASP A 43 17.98 10.54 -7.57
CA ASP A 43 18.96 9.50 -7.86
C ASP A 43 19.63 8.96 -6.58
N PHE A 44 20.07 9.86 -5.70
CA PHE A 44 20.97 9.51 -4.60
C PHE A 44 20.26 9.28 -3.25
N ALA A 45 19.21 10.07 -2.95
CA ALA A 45 18.49 9.97 -1.69
C ALA A 45 17.31 9.00 -1.74
N LEU A 46 16.65 8.86 -2.89
CA LEU A 46 15.44 8.06 -3.01
C LEU A 46 15.67 6.72 -3.74
N ARG A 47 16.72 6.56 -4.56
CA ARG A 47 16.86 5.40 -5.48
C ARG A 47 15.55 5.13 -6.26
N VAL A 48 14.74 6.16 -6.48
CA VAL A 48 13.49 6.07 -7.22
C VAL A 48 13.81 6.54 -8.61
N ASP A 49 14.06 5.58 -9.51
CA ASP A 49 13.99 5.88 -10.95
C ASP A 49 12.61 6.50 -11.21
N GLU A 50 12.57 7.64 -11.91
CA GLU A 50 11.30 8.24 -12.32
C GLU A 50 10.46 7.17 -13.03
N PRO A 51 9.30 6.76 -12.47
CA PRO A 51 8.47 5.81 -13.17
C PRO A 51 8.00 6.48 -14.46
N PRO A 52 8.22 5.89 -15.64
CA PRO A 52 7.75 6.51 -16.88
C PRO A 52 6.24 6.74 -16.76
N GLY A 53 5.75 7.94 -17.04
CA GLY A 53 4.38 8.36 -16.72
C GLY A 53 3.28 7.41 -17.23
N HIS A 54 3.56 6.67 -18.31
CA HIS A 54 2.69 5.61 -18.81
C HIS A 54 2.45 4.46 -17.80
N ARG A 55 3.47 4.08 -17.01
CA ARG A 55 3.36 3.04 -15.98
C ARG A 55 2.51 3.48 -14.79
N ALA A 56 2.44 4.77 -14.49
CA ALA A 56 1.61 5.30 -13.40
C ALA A 56 0.11 5.13 -13.71
N CYS A 57 -0.32 5.45 -14.94
CA CYS A 57 -1.71 5.28 -15.35
C CYS A 57 -2.11 3.80 -15.38
N VAL A 58 -1.26 2.93 -15.92
CA VAL A 58 -1.50 1.48 -15.94
C VAL A 58 -1.55 0.91 -14.51
N SER A 59 -0.66 1.34 -13.62
CA SER A 59 -0.69 0.94 -12.21
C SER A 59 -1.97 1.41 -11.50
N GLY A 60 -2.41 2.63 -11.76
CA GLY A 60 -3.66 3.16 -11.20
C GLY A 60 -4.88 2.39 -11.70
N ALA A 61 -4.97 2.13 -13.00
CA ALA A 61 -6.07 1.39 -13.61
C ALA A 61 -6.12 -0.07 -13.13
N THR A 62 -4.97 -0.75 -13.06
CA THR A 62 -4.89 -2.14 -12.57
C THR A 62 -5.28 -2.24 -11.10
N MET A 63 -4.83 -1.31 -10.25
CA MET A 63 -5.21 -1.26 -8.84
C MET A 63 -6.71 -0.99 -8.68
N GLY A 64 -7.25 0.01 -9.40
CA GLY A 64 -8.68 0.35 -9.37
C GLY A 64 -9.57 -0.80 -9.84
N LEU A 65 -9.25 -1.43 -10.97
CA LEU A 65 -10.00 -2.57 -11.50
C LEU A 65 -9.93 -3.77 -10.54
N SER A 66 -8.76 -4.02 -9.93
CA SER A 66 -8.59 -5.10 -8.95
C SER A 66 -9.47 -4.89 -7.72
N TYR A 67 -9.56 -3.66 -7.19
CA TYR A 67 -10.45 -3.35 -6.07
C TYR A 67 -11.92 -3.41 -6.45
N PHE A 68 -12.28 -2.95 -7.65
CA PHE A 68 -13.65 -3.04 -8.15
C PHE A 68 -14.12 -4.49 -8.25
N VAL A 69 -13.36 -5.33 -8.94
CA VAL A 69 -13.68 -6.76 -9.09
C VAL A 69 -13.63 -7.47 -7.74
N GLY A 70 -12.60 -7.21 -6.93
CA GLY A 70 -12.45 -7.80 -5.60
C GLY A 70 -13.58 -7.47 -4.63
N GLY A 71 -14.15 -6.27 -4.72
CA GLY A 71 -15.31 -5.85 -3.92
C GLY A 71 -16.66 -6.34 -4.49
N LEU A 72 -16.76 -6.48 -5.82
CA LEU A 72 -17.99 -6.91 -6.47
C LEU A 72 -18.31 -8.39 -6.22
N ILE A 73 -17.29 -9.27 -6.22
CA ILE A 73 -17.50 -10.71 -6.05
C ILE A 73 -18.22 -11.05 -4.72
N PRO A 74 -17.83 -10.49 -3.55
CA PRO A 74 -18.58 -10.66 -2.30
C PRO A 74 -20.00 -10.09 -2.32
N MET A 75 -20.31 -9.12 -3.18
CA MET A 75 -21.65 -8.52 -3.27
C MET A 75 -22.61 -9.33 -4.15
N LEU A 76 -22.12 -10.14 -5.09
CA LEU A 76 -22.96 -10.96 -5.99
C LEU A 76 -24.06 -11.76 -5.28
N PRO A 77 -23.82 -12.42 -4.12
CA PRO A 77 -24.86 -13.12 -3.36
C PRO A 77 -26.08 -12.26 -3.02
N TYR A 78 -25.90 -10.98 -2.74
CA TYR A 78 -26.99 -10.07 -2.37
C TYR A 78 -27.90 -9.72 -3.55
N PHE A 79 -27.40 -9.79 -4.78
CA PHE A 79 -28.20 -9.50 -5.98
C PHE A 79 -29.10 -10.68 -6.38
N VAL A 80 -28.72 -11.91 -6.04
CA VAL A 80 -29.38 -13.13 -6.54
C VAL A 80 -30.31 -13.75 -5.49
N LEU A 81 -30.00 -13.61 -4.19
CA LEU A 81 -30.74 -14.25 -3.11
C LEU A 81 -31.78 -13.29 -2.49
N PRO A 82 -33.07 -13.66 -2.45
CA PRO A 82 -34.11 -12.83 -1.84
C PRO A 82 -34.05 -12.80 -0.30
N ARG A 83 -33.32 -13.73 0.33
CA ARG A 83 -33.15 -13.79 1.79
C ARG A 83 -31.81 -13.19 2.20
N VAL A 84 -31.86 -12.04 2.87
CA VAL A 84 -30.68 -11.28 3.32
C VAL A 84 -29.75 -12.10 4.22
N ARG A 85 -30.30 -12.93 5.11
CA ARG A 85 -29.48 -13.77 6.02
C ARG A 85 -28.65 -14.81 5.28
N ASP A 86 -29.27 -15.48 4.31
CA ASP A 86 -28.61 -16.51 3.50
C ASP A 86 -27.57 -15.88 2.56
N ALA A 87 -27.91 -14.72 1.97
CA ALA A 87 -26.98 -13.92 1.16
C ALA A 87 -25.76 -13.45 1.94
N LEU A 88 -25.95 -13.03 3.19
CA LEU A 88 -24.88 -12.55 4.06
C LEU A 88 -23.91 -13.68 4.45
N LEU A 89 -24.42 -14.86 4.82
CA LEU A 89 -23.56 -16.02 5.11
C LEU A 89 -22.73 -16.44 3.89
N LEU A 90 -23.36 -16.47 2.71
CA LEU A 90 -22.66 -16.80 1.47
C LEU A 90 -21.59 -15.76 1.11
N SER A 91 -21.90 -14.47 1.28
CA SER A 91 -20.95 -13.36 1.05
C SER A 91 -19.73 -13.44 1.98
N VAL A 92 -19.95 -13.74 3.27
CA VAL A 92 -18.85 -13.92 4.22
C VAL A 92 -17.99 -15.11 3.82
N ALA A 93 -18.59 -16.25 3.47
CA ALA A 93 -17.84 -17.42 3.02
C ALA A 93 -17.00 -17.14 1.77
N VAL A 94 -17.58 -16.47 0.76
CA VAL A 94 -16.88 -16.04 -0.45
C VAL A 94 -15.72 -15.10 -0.12
N THR A 95 -15.94 -14.13 0.77
CA THR A 95 -14.89 -13.18 1.20
C THR A 95 -13.72 -13.89 1.87
N VAL A 96 -14.01 -14.85 2.76
CA VAL A 96 -12.98 -15.66 3.43
C VAL A 96 -12.15 -16.44 2.42
N VAL A 97 -12.80 -17.10 1.45
CA VAL A 97 -12.11 -17.85 0.38
C VAL A 97 -11.23 -16.92 -0.45
N ILE A 98 -11.72 -15.74 -0.82
CA ILE A 98 -10.95 -14.75 -1.58
C ILE A 98 -9.74 -14.28 -0.78
N LEU A 99 -9.89 -13.93 0.50
CA LEU A 99 -8.79 -13.47 1.35
C LEU A 99 -7.71 -14.56 1.51
N LEU A 100 -8.11 -15.81 1.68
CA LEU A 100 -7.19 -16.94 1.76
C LEU A 100 -6.44 -17.17 0.43
N ALA A 101 -7.16 -17.19 -0.69
CA ALA A 101 -6.57 -17.34 -2.02
C ALA A 101 -5.60 -16.21 -2.34
N PHE A 102 -5.99 -14.95 -2.06
CA PHE A 102 -5.18 -13.77 -2.33
C PHE A 102 -3.94 -13.71 -1.43
N GLY A 103 -4.09 -14.00 -0.13
CA GLY A 103 -2.98 -14.06 0.81
C GLY A 103 -2.00 -15.19 0.48
N TYR A 104 -2.49 -16.35 0.02
CA TYR A 104 -1.65 -17.44 -0.47
C TYR A 104 -0.92 -17.06 -1.76
N ALA A 105 -1.63 -16.55 -2.77
CA ALA A 105 -1.05 -16.15 -4.05
C ALA A 105 0.02 -15.07 -3.88
N LYS A 106 -0.25 -14.02 -3.10
CA LYS A 106 0.71 -12.95 -2.78
C LYS A 106 2.00 -13.51 -2.20
N ASN A 107 1.92 -14.42 -1.23
CA ASN A 107 3.09 -14.96 -0.55
C ASN A 107 3.81 -16.04 -1.36
N TYR A 108 3.07 -16.81 -2.16
CA TYR A 108 3.64 -17.77 -3.10
C TYR A 108 4.47 -17.07 -4.19
N VAL A 109 3.94 -16.00 -4.79
CA VAL A 109 4.64 -15.22 -5.81
C VAL A 109 5.86 -14.50 -5.22
N ALA A 110 5.77 -14.01 -3.98
CA ALA A 110 6.86 -13.25 -3.35
C ALA A 110 8.01 -14.13 -2.82
N VAL A 111 7.73 -15.29 -2.23
CA VAL A 111 8.72 -16.07 -1.46
C VAL A 111 8.99 -17.45 -2.07
N ARG A 112 8.16 -17.90 -3.04
CA ARG A 112 8.27 -19.21 -3.71
C ARG A 112 8.35 -20.40 -2.72
N ASN A 113 7.77 -20.24 -1.53
CA ASN A 113 7.77 -21.23 -0.46
C ASN A 113 6.33 -21.44 0.07
N HIS A 114 5.83 -22.67 -0.01
CA HIS A 114 4.46 -23.03 0.37
C HIS A 114 4.13 -22.73 1.84
N ARG A 115 5.11 -22.88 2.75
CA ARG A 115 4.91 -22.62 4.19
C ARG A 115 4.69 -21.13 4.49
N ALA A 116 5.39 -20.25 3.78
CA ALA A 116 5.16 -18.81 3.86
C ALA A 116 3.82 -18.40 3.22
N GLY A 117 3.40 -19.11 2.17
CA GLY A 117 2.09 -18.97 1.54
C GLY A 117 0.92 -19.12 2.51
N VAL A 118 0.91 -20.22 3.27
CA VAL A 118 -0.17 -20.53 4.23
C VAL A 118 -0.19 -19.53 5.39
N TRP A 119 0.98 -19.17 5.93
CA TRP A 119 1.07 -18.18 7.01
C TRP A 119 0.59 -16.80 6.56
N GLY A 120 0.97 -16.39 5.35
CA GLY A 120 0.52 -15.14 4.77
C GLY A 120 -0.97 -15.10 4.46
N ALA A 121 -1.56 -16.22 4.06
CA ALA A 121 -3.01 -16.36 3.91
C ALA A 121 -3.74 -16.19 5.24
N LEU A 122 -3.27 -16.87 6.29
CA LEU A 122 -3.83 -16.77 7.63
C LEU A 122 -3.73 -15.35 8.19
N GLN A 123 -2.57 -14.70 8.03
CA GLN A 123 -2.37 -13.32 8.46
C GLN A 123 -3.33 -12.36 7.73
N THR A 124 -3.49 -12.53 6.42
CA THR A 124 -4.42 -11.70 5.63
C THR A 124 -5.87 -11.88 6.09
N LEU A 125 -6.27 -13.12 6.39
CA LEU A 125 -7.59 -13.41 6.94
C LEU A 125 -7.80 -12.75 8.31
N VAL A 126 -6.84 -12.89 9.23
CA VAL A 126 -6.92 -12.31 10.58
C VAL A 126 -7.05 -10.78 10.52
N ILE A 127 -6.24 -10.12 9.69
CA ILE A 127 -6.31 -8.67 9.49
C ILE A 127 -7.69 -8.28 8.92
N GLY A 128 -8.21 -9.03 7.96
CA GLY A 128 -9.54 -8.80 7.38
C GLY A 128 -10.66 -8.93 8.41
N VAL A 129 -10.63 -9.97 9.24
CA VAL A 129 -11.62 -10.17 10.31
C VAL A 129 -11.54 -9.06 11.36
N LEU A 130 -10.34 -8.66 11.77
CA LEU A 130 -10.15 -7.56 12.72
C LEU A 130 -10.67 -6.23 12.16
N ALA A 131 -10.39 -5.94 10.88
CA ALA A 131 -10.89 -4.73 10.22
C ALA A 131 -12.42 -4.71 10.15
N ALA A 132 -13.03 -5.81 9.71
CA ALA A 132 -14.48 -5.95 9.64
C ALA A 132 -15.14 -5.85 11.02
N GLY A 133 -14.57 -6.52 12.04
CA GLY A 133 -15.04 -6.45 13.41
C GLY A 133 -14.94 -5.04 14.00
N THR A 134 -13.84 -4.33 13.75
CA THR A 134 -13.65 -2.94 14.20
C THR A 134 -14.69 -2.02 13.57
N SER A 135 -14.93 -2.15 12.26
CA SER A 135 -15.96 -1.39 11.55
C SER A 135 -17.36 -1.62 12.17
N TYR A 136 -17.72 -2.88 12.43
CA TYR A 136 -19.00 -3.22 13.07
C TYR A 136 -19.14 -2.61 14.47
N VAL A 137 -18.08 -2.67 15.29
CA VAL A 137 -18.08 -2.09 16.64
C VAL A 137 -18.28 -0.57 16.59
N ILE A 138 -17.61 0.12 15.67
CA ILE A 138 -17.76 1.58 15.50
C ILE A 138 -19.20 1.92 15.11
N VAL A 139 -19.76 1.24 14.11
CA VAL A 139 -21.15 1.47 13.67
C VAL A 139 -22.14 1.24 14.81
N LYS A 140 -21.96 0.13 15.55
CA LYS A 140 -22.82 -0.19 16.69
C LYS A 140 -22.71 0.82 17.84
N ALA A 141 -21.50 1.31 18.12
CA ALA A 141 -21.28 2.31 19.16
C ALA A 141 -21.95 3.64 18.81
N LEU A 142 -21.90 4.06 17.53
CA LEU A 142 -22.58 5.25 17.05
C LEU A 142 -24.11 5.13 17.14
N ASP A 143 -24.66 3.98 16.71
CA ASP A 143 -26.10 3.70 16.76
C ASP A 143 -26.65 3.75 18.20
N THR A 144 -25.88 3.18 19.14
CA THR A 144 -26.24 3.17 20.57
C THR A 144 -26.13 4.56 21.21
N GLY A 145 -25.25 5.44 20.73
CA GLY A 145 -25.11 6.82 21.22
C GLY A 145 -26.14 7.81 20.66
N SER A 146 -26.88 7.41 19.62
CA SER A 146 -27.97 8.19 19.00
C SER A 146 -29.37 7.81 19.51
N SER A 147 -29.47 6.86 20.45
CA SER A 147 -30.70 6.50 21.18
C SER A 147 -30.68 7.06 22.60
#